data_AF-Q97KJ1-F1
#
_entry.id   AF-Q97KJ1-F1
#
_cell.length_a   1.000
_cell.length_b   1.000
_cell.length_c   1.000
_cell.angle_alpha   90.00
_cell.angle_beta   90.00
_cell.angle_gamma   90.00
#
_symmetry.space_group_name_H-M   'P 1'
#
loop_
_entity.id
_entity.type
_entity.pdbx_description
1 polymer ?
#
loop_
_entity_poly.entity_id
_entity_poly.type
_entity_poly.pdbx_seq_one_letter_code
_entity_poly.pdbx_strand_id
1 'polypeptide(L)'
;MVDRCDIEIDASIFEETIKVYSDSKVRLHDILCDLENELRKMEDTWEGDAKKEFDSTFPGFYSAMKKDCDMLEELIKELKLVKTSFESLDTEMKNLDKK
;
A
#
# COMPACT_ATOMS: atom_id res chain seq x y z
N MET A 1 25.27 -20.33 -27.91
CA MET A 1 24.18 -19.36 -28.05
C MET A 1 23.63 -19.16 -26.65
N VAL A 2 23.65 -17.93 -26.15
CA VAL A 2 23.21 -17.63 -24.78
C VAL A 2 21.70 -17.76 -24.75
N ASP A 3 21.19 -18.71 -23.95
CA ASP A 3 19.78 -18.81 -23.58
C ASP A 3 19.36 -17.46 -23.01
N ARG A 4 18.60 -16.68 -23.78
CA ARG A 4 17.93 -15.50 -23.25
C ARG A 4 16.83 -16.06 -22.36
N CYS A 5 16.94 -15.87 -21.05
CA CYS A 5 15.77 -16.05 -20.18
C CYS A 5 14.71 -15.09 -20.69
N ASP A 6 13.70 -15.61 -21.38
CA ASP A 6 12.47 -14.89 -21.74
C ASP A 6 11.69 -14.63 -20.45
N ILE A 7 12.19 -13.70 -19.65
CA ILE A 7 11.42 -13.14 -18.54
C ILE A 7 10.46 -12.15 -19.18
N GLU A 8 9.33 -12.66 -19.67
CA GLU A 8 8.22 -11.86 -20.16
C GLU A 8 7.51 -11.25 -18.95
N ILE A 9 8.03 -10.13 -18.46
CA ILE A 9 7.39 -9.42 -17.36
C ILE A 9 6.26 -8.60 -17.94
N ASP A 10 5.05 -9.13 -17.76
CA ASP A 10 3.83 -8.41 -18.07
C ASP A 10 3.71 -7.19 -17.16
N ALA A 11 4.04 -6.03 -17.71
CA ALA A 11 3.97 -4.75 -17.02
C ALA A 11 2.56 -4.47 -16.46
N SER A 12 1.52 -5.11 -17.02
CA SER A 12 0.15 -5.02 -16.51
C SER A 12 0.01 -5.61 -15.10
N ILE A 13 0.78 -6.63 -14.74
CA ILE A 13 0.76 -7.24 -13.38
C ILE A 13 1.23 -6.23 -12.34
N PHE A 14 2.25 -5.41 -12.66
CA PHE A 14 2.67 -4.34 -11.76
C PHE A 14 1.61 -3.27 -11.61
N GLU A 15 0.94 -2.89 -12.70
CA GLU A 15 -0.13 -1.88 -12.67
C GLU A 15 -1.32 -2.37 -11.83
N GLU A 16 -1.76 -3.61 -12.03
CA GLU A 16 -2.83 -4.22 -11.24
C GLU A 16 -2.45 -4.31 -9.75
N THR A 17 -1.24 -4.77 -9.44
CA THR A 17 -0.77 -4.90 -8.06
C THR A 17 -0.64 -3.54 -7.37
N ILE A 18 -0.08 -2.54 -8.05
CA ILE A 18 0.00 -1.16 -7.56
C ILE A 18 -1.40 -0.60 -7.29
N LYS A 19 -2.35 -0.88 -8.19
CA LYS A 19 -3.74 -0.45 -8.02
C LYS A 19 -4.38 -1.10 -6.80
N VAL A 20 -4.24 -2.42 -6.62
CA VAL A 20 -4.77 -3.14 -5.45
C VAL A 20 -4.24 -2.58 -4.14
N TYR A 21 -2.92 -2.35 -4.04
CA TYR A 21 -2.33 -1.79 -2.82
C TYR A 21 -2.73 -0.33 -2.59
N SER A 22 -2.86 0.46 -3.66
CA SER A 22 -3.32 1.85 -3.56
C SER A 22 -4.78 1.90 -3.08
N ASP A 23 -5.66 1.10 -3.67
CA ASP A 23 -7.07 0.98 -3.29
C ASP A 23 -7.22 0.49 -1.83
N SER A 24 -6.36 -0.44 -1.40
CA SER A 24 -6.34 -0.95 -0.02
C SER A 24 -5.88 0.11 0.97
N LYS A 25 -4.86 0.90 0.63
CA LYS A 25 -4.39 2.02 1.45
C LYS A 25 -5.47 3.08 1.63
N VAL A 26 -6.15 3.46 0.55
CA VAL A 26 -7.25 4.44 0.61
C VAL A 26 -8.35 3.96 1.55
N ARG A 27 -8.79 2.69 1.40
CA ARG A 27 -9.81 2.13 2.30
C ARG A 27 -9.40 2.11 3.77
N LEU A 28 -8.16 1.72 4.07
CA LEU A 28 -7.65 1.71 5.45
C LEU A 28 -7.61 3.11 6.03
N HIS A 29 -7.16 4.09 5.24
CA HIS A 29 -7.15 5.49 5.63
C HIS A 29 -8.57 6.02 5.89
N ASP A 30 -9.52 5.72 5.00
CA ASP A 30 -10.91 6.14 5.16
C ASP A 30 -11.54 5.54 6.42
N ILE A 31 -11.32 4.25 6.70
CA ILE A 31 -11.78 3.60 7.94
C ILE A 31 -11.20 4.28 9.17
N LEU A 32 -9.90 4.63 9.16
CA LEU A 32 -9.26 5.34 10.26
C LEU A 32 -9.88 6.72 10.48
N CYS A 33 -10.09 7.50 9.42
CA CYS A 33 -10.71 8.81 9.51
C CYS A 33 -12.16 8.74 9.99
N ASP A 34 -12.93 7.77 9.51
CA ASP A 34 -14.31 7.56 9.97
C ASP A 34 -14.35 7.19 11.46
N LEU A 35 -13.43 6.33 11.92
CA LEU A 35 -13.32 5.99 13.34
C LEU A 35 -12.94 7.20 14.20
N GLU A 36 -11.95 7.99 13.78
CA GLU A 36 -11.56 9.23 14.48
C GLU A 36 -12.74 10.22 14.56
N ASN A 37 -13.50 10.37 13.48
CA ASN A 37 -14.65 11.26 13.42
C ASN A 37 -15.79 10.80 14.34
N GLU A 38 -16.12 9.51 14.33
CA GLU A 38 -17.15 8.97 15.23
C GLU A 38 -16.70 9.02 16.70
N LEU A 39 -15.42 8.82 16.98
CA LEU A 39 -14.89 8.97 18.33
C LEU A 39 -15.03 10.38 18.87
N ARG A 40 -14.68 11.36 18.05
CA ARG A 40 -14.79 12.77 18.42
C ARG A 40 -16.22 13.19 18.73
N LYS A 41 -17.21 12.58 18.07
CA LYS A 41 -18.64 12.80 18.37
C LYS A 41 -19.05 12.15 19.70
N MET A 42 -18.41 11.05 20.06
CA MET A 42 -18.70 10.31 21.29
C MET A 42 -17.90 10.81 22.50
N GLU A 43 -16.78 11.53 22.33
CA GLU A 43 -15.90 11.97 23.43
C GLU A 43 -16.64 12.70 24.56
N ASP A 44 -17.62 13.53 24.21
CA ASP A 44 -18.37 14.37 25.16
C ASP A 44 -19.56 13.66 25.83
N THR A 45 -19.97 12.48 25.34
CA THR A 45 -21.17 11.75 25.82
C THR A 45 -20.90 10.32 26.24
N TRP A 46 -19.72 9.79 25.91
CA TRP A 46 -19.33 8.43 26.23
C TRP A 46 -18.60 8.39 27.56
N GLU A 47 -19.16 7.65 28.51
CA GLU A 47 -18.59 7.40 29.84
C GLU A 47 -18.73 5.92 30.21
N GLY A 48 -18.06 5.50 31.29
CA GLY A 48 -18.13 4.15 31.84
C GLY A 48 -17.03 3.20 31.36
N ASP A 49 -17.15 1.93 31.73
CA ASP A 49 -16.07 0.94 31.53
C ASP A 49 -15.83 0.61 30.05
N ALA A 50 -16.84 0.79 29.18
CA ALA A 50 -16.68 0.64 27.73
C ALA A 50 -15.70 1.69 27.14
N LYS A 51 -15.70 2.93 27.66
CA LYS A 51 -14.75 3.96 27.25
C LYS A 51 -13.34 3.65 27.73
N LYS A 52 -13.18 3.16 28.97
CA LYS A 52 -11.86 2.78 29.50
C LYS A 52 -11.21 1.65 28.69
N GLU A 53 -12.00 0.64 28.33
CA GLU A 53 -11.51 -0.47 27.50
C GLU A 53 -11.18 -0.01 26.07
N PHE A 54 -11.96 0.96 25.56
CA PHE A 54 -11.66 1.57 24.28
C PHE A 54 -10.37 2.41 24.32
N ASP A 55 -10.21 3.28 25.31
CA ASP A 55 -9.02 4.12 25.50
C ASP A 55 -7.74 3.28 25.70
N SER A 56 -7.85 2.07 26.24
CA SER A 56 -6.73 1.15 26.39
C SER A 56 -6.36 0.44 25.08
N THR A 57 -7.36 0.10 24.25
CA THR A 57 -7.19 -0.78 23.08
C THR A 57 -7.00 0.00 21.78
N PHE A 58 -7.75 1.09 21.61
CA PHE A 58 -7.79 1.86 20.37
C PHE A 58 -6.45 2.48 19.97
N PRO A 59 -5.62 3.04 20.88
CA PRO A 59 -4.30 3.57 20.50
C PRO A 59 -3.39 2.50 19.87
N GLY A 60 -3.47 1.26 20.38
CA GLY A 60 -2.72 0.12 19.82
C GLY A 60 -3.22 -0.26 18.44
N PHE A 61 -4.54 -0.35 18.27
CA PHE A 61 -5.18 -0.61 16.98
C PHE A 61 -4.86 0.48 15.93
N TYR A 62 -4.98 1.75 16.32
CA TYR A 62 -4.68 2.90 15.47
C TYR A 62 -3.21 2.87 14.99
N SER A 63 -2.29 2.64 15.93
CA SER A 63 -0.85 2.54 15.62
C SER A 63 -0.57 1.40 14.63
N ALA A 64 -1.21 0.24 14.81
CA ALA A 64 -1.07 -0.89 13.90
C ALA A 64 -1.62 -0.58 12.51
N MET A 65 -2.83 -0.03 12.41
CA MET A 65 -3.41 0.35 11.11
C MET A 65 -2.59 1.43 10.39
N LYS A 66 -2.06 2.41 11.13
CA LYS A 66 -1.16 3.41 10.55
C LYS A 66 0.11 2.78 9.99
N LYS A 67 0.71 1.85 10.74
CA LYS A 67 1.88 1.09 10.28
C LYS A 67 1.58 0.28 9.00
N ASP A 68 0.39 -0.31 8.90
CA ASP A 68 -0.03 -1.03 7.70
C ASP A 68 -0.20 -0.08 6.50
N CYS A 69 -0.76 1.12 6.71
CA CYS A 69 -0.83 2.17 5.68
C CYS A 69 0.56 2.59 5.18
N ASP A 70 1.52 2.79 6.10
CA ASP A 70 2.90 3.16 5.76
C ASP A 70 3.60 2.03 4.99
N MET A 71 3.41 0.78 5.42
CA MET A 71 3.95 -0.39 4.72
C MET A 71 3.38 -0.54 3.30
N LEU A 72 2.08 -0.33 3.11
CA LEU A 72 1.47 -0.32 1.78
C LEU A 72 2.06 0.77 0.89
N GLU A 73 2.34 1.95 1.45
CA GLU A 73 2.99 3.02 0.71
C GLU A 73 4.40 2.64 0.23
N GLU A 74 5.20 2.03 1.10
CA GLU A 74 6.54 1.57 0.73
C GLU A 74 6.50 0.46 -0.34
N LEU A 75 5.58 -0.51 -0.21
CA LEU A 75 5.39 -1.55 -1.23
C LEU A 75 5.01 -0.96 -2.60
N ILE A 76 4.15 0.08 -2.61
CA ILE A 76 3.80 0.79 -3.85
C ILE A 76 5.03 1.47 -4.46
N LYS A 77 5.91 2.07 -3.64
CA LYS A 77 7.16 2.70 -4.11
C LYS A 77 8.11 1.66 -4.70
N GLU A 78 8.32 0.53 -4.01
CA GLU A 78 9.18 -0.56 -4.48
C GLU A 78 8.66 -1.14 -5.81
N LEU A 79 7.35 -1.41 -5.92
CA LEU A 79 6.77 -1.92 -7.17
C LEU A 79 6.93 -0.95 -8.34
N LYS A 80 6.81 0.36 -8.10
CA LYS A 80 7.05 1.39 -9.13
C LYS A 80 8.51 1.43 -9.57
N LEU A 81 9.45 1.28 -8.62
CA LEU A 81 10.88 1.21 -8.94
C LEU A 81 11.19 -0.02 -9.77
N VAL A 82 10.70 -1.19 -9.36
CA VAL A 82 10.88 -2.46 -10.09
C VAL A 82 10.31 -2.35 -11.51
N LYS A 83 9.09 -1.82 -11.66
CA LYS A 83 8.48 -1.58 -12.97
C LYS A 83 9.38 -0.70 -13.86
N THR A 84 9.86 0.41 -13.32
CA THR A 84 10.74 1.36 -14.06
C THR A 84 12.05 0.70 -14.48
N SER A 85 12.65 -0.12 -13.60
CA SER A 85 13.86 -0.88 -13.92
C SER A 85 13.63 -1.90 -15.04
N PHE A 86 12.49 -2.60 -15.04
CA PHE A 86 12.13 -3.53 -16.11
C PHE A 86 11.88 -2.83 -17.44
N GLU A 87 11.15 -1.71 -17.46
CA GLU A 87 10.94 -0.91 -18.67
C GLU A 87 12.26 -0.39 -19.26
N SER A 88 13.20 -0.02 -18.39
CA SER A 88 14.55 0.42 -18.80
C SER A 88 15.33 -0.75 -19.41
N LEU A 89 15.31 -1.93 -18.78
CA LEU A 89 15.97 -3.14 -19.29
C LEU A 89 15.40 -3.56 -20.66
N ASP A 90 14.07 -3.58 -20.80
CA ASP A 90 13.40 -3.91 -22.07
C ASP A 90 13.78 -2.93 -23.18
N THR A 91 13.86 -1.63 -22.86
CA THR A 91 14.32 -0.59 -23.79
C THR A 91 15.77 -0.80 -24.20
N GLU A 92 16.67 -1.13 -23.27
CA GLU A 92 18.07 -1.44 -23.55
C GLU A 92 18.22 -2.69 -24.44
N MET A 93 17.48 -3.76 -24.15
CA MET A 93 17.48 -4.98 -24.96
C MET A 93 16.99 -4.71 -26.39
N LYS A 94 15.89 -3.97 -26.56
CA LYS A 94 15.37 -3.57 -27.88
C LYS A 94 16.34 -2.71 -28.68
N ASN A 95 17.17 -1.90 -28.01
CA ASN A 95 18.18 -1.08 -28.66
C ASN A 95 19.44 -1.87 -29.04
N LEU A 96 19.79 -2.92 -28.30
CA LEU A 96 20.87 -3.84 -28.64
C LEU A 96 20.51 -4.73 -29.84
N ASP A 97 19.26 -5.19 -29.95
CA ASP A 97 18.80 -5.99 -31.09
C ASP A 97 18.72 -5.21 -32.42
N LYS A 98 18.84 -3.88 -32.38
CA LYS A 98 18.82 -2.99 -33.56
C LYS A 98 20.21 -2.63 -34.10
N LYS A 99 21.30 -3.05 -33.43
CA LYS A 99 22.69 -2.84 -33.86
C LYS A 99 23.28 -4.13 -34.42
#